data_AF-A0A177G818-F1
#
_entry.id   AF-A0A177G818-F1
#
_cell.length_a   1.000
_cell.length_b   1.000
_cell.length_c   1.000
_cell.angle_alpha   90.00
_cell.angle_beta   90.00
_cell.angle_gamma   90.00
#
_symmetry.space_group_name_H-M   'P 1'
#
loop_
_entity.id
_entity.type
_entity.pdbx_description
1 polymer ?
#
loop_
_entity_poly.entity_id
_entity_poly.type
_entity_poly.pdbx_seq_one_letter_code
_entity_poly.pdbx_strand_id
1 'polypeptide(L)'
;MKRFILAALAALTLTAPAYALDPSTYQGQTPPARPHIQQPDESALLEHGHYRNTDGNSIHSPAHTSSNQAPVGATAKCGDGSFSFSQHHGGTCSRHGGVVSWL
;
A
#
# COMPACT_ATOMS: atom_id res chain seq x y z
N MET A 1 34.12 23.02 69.24
CA MET A 1 33.69 24.40 68.91
C MET A 1 33.43 24.49 67.43
N LYS A 2 32.23 24.99 67.04
CA LYS A 2 31.76 25.32 65.67
C LYS A 2 31.59 24.12 64.70
N ARG A 3 30.50 23.96 63.94
CA ARG A 3 29.29 24.77 63.67
C ARG A 3 28.25 23.88 62.95
N PHE A 4 27.01 23.90 63.40
CA PHE A 4 25.82 23.41 62.68
C PHE A 4 25.42 24.42 61.62
N ILE A 5 25.18 24.02 60.36
CA ILE A 5 24.36 24.79 59.39
C ILE A 5 23.62 23.84 58.42
N LEU A 6 22.31 23.74 58.67
CA LEU A 6 21.15 23.89 57.77
C LEU A 6 21.01 23.04 56.48
N ALA A 7 19.82 22.43 56.44
CA ALA A 7 19.15 21.77 55.33
C ALA A 7 19.03 22.62 54.06
N ALA A 8 19.07 21.94 52.91
CA ALA A 8 18.42 22.38 51.69
C ALA A 8 17.79 21.15 51.01
N LEU A 9 16.48 21.00 51.18
CA LEU A 9 15.65 20.06 50.43
C LEU A 9 15.58 20.55 48.98
N ALA A 10 16.37 19.96 48.09
CA ALA A 10 16.22 20.17 46.65
C ALA A 10 15.09 19.25 46.13
N ALA A 11 13.87 19.77 46.06
CA ALA A 11 12.78 19.12 45.36
C ALA A 11 13.05 19.22 43.85
N LEU A 12 13.60 18.15 43.26
CA LEU A 12 13.70 18.00 41.80
C LEU A 12 12.29 17.74 41.26
N THR A 13 11.66 18.76 40.70
CA THR A 13 10.46 18.59 39.89
C THR A 13 10.86 18.00 38.53
N LEU A 14 10.46 16.75 38.28
CA LEU A 14 10.56 16.13 36.96
C LEU A 14 9.53 16.79 36.03
N THR A 15 9.96 17.75 35.21
CA THR A 15 9.19 18.16 34.04
C THR A 15 9.44 17.16 32.92
N ALA A 16 8.53 16.20 32.75
CA ALA A 16 8.53 15.36 31.55
C ALA A 16 8.22 16.24 30.33
N PRO A 17 9.03 16.21 29.26
CA PRO A 17 8.64 16.84 28.02
C PRO A 17 7.45 16.06 27.46
N ALA A 18 6.31 16.72 27.33
CA ALA A 18 5.22 16.24 26.50
C ALA A 18 5.74 16.23 25.06
N TYR A 19 6.26 15.08 24.62
CA TYR A 19 6.47 14.83 23.20
C TYR A 19 5.10 14.86 22.56
N ALA A 20 4.76 15.99 21.95
CA ALA A 20 3.70 16.06 20.98
C ALA A 20 4.05 15.04 19.89
N LEU A 21 3.30 13.93 19.84
CA LEU A 21 3.28 13.07 18.66
C LEU A 21 2.58 13.89 17.59
N ASP A 22 3.35 14.65 16.82
CA ASP A 22 2.86 15.33 15.63
C ASP A 22 2.49 14.26 14.59
N PRO A 23 1.20 14.11 14.23
CA PRO A 23 0.76 13.12 13.26
C PRO A 23 1.22 13.45 11.82
N SER A 24 1.92 14.56 11.58
CA SER A 24 2.31 15.01 10.23
C SER A 24 3.48 14.23 9.61
N THR A 25 4.05 13.25 10.31
CA THR A 25 5.08 12.37 9.71
C THR A 25 4.49 11.20 8.91
N TYR A 26 3.16 11.03 8.92
CA TYR A 26 2.45 10.20 7.93
C TYR A 26 2.09 10.99 6.66
N GLN A 27 2.92 11.93 6.23
CA GLN A 27 2.84 12.40 4.85
C GLN A 27 3.44 11.33 3.94
N GLY A 28 2.55 10.75 3.13
CA GLY A 28 2.83 9.70 2.19
C GLY A 28 4.10 9.97 1.39
N GLN A 29 4.97 8.96 1.42
CA GLN A 29 6.05 8.80 0.48
C GLN A 29 5.47 8.99 -0.93
N THR A 30 5.82 10.08 -1.60
CA THR A 30 5.57 10.22 -3.03
C THR A 30 6.51 9.22 -3.70
N PRO A 31 6.01 8.13 -4.30
CA PRO A 31 6.88 7.18 -4.95
C PRO A 31 7.60 7.90 -6.11
N PRO A 32 8.88 7.59 -6.38
CA PRO A 32 9.56 8.11 -7.57
C PRO A 32 8.69 7.78 -8.79
N ALA A 33 8.56 8.73 -9.73
CA ALA A 33 7.76 8.60 -10.94
C ALA A 33 8.16 7.32 -11.68
N ARG A 34 7.42 6.24 -11.41
CA ARG A 34 7.51 4.99 -12.15
C ARG A 34 6.90 5.27 -13.52
N PRO A 35 7.46 4.73 -14.62
CA PRO A 35 6.79 4.81 -15.92
C PRO A 35 5.35 4.38 -15.71
N HIS A 36 4.42 5.30 -15.97
CA HIS A 36 3.00 5.07 -15.77
C HIS A 36 2.55 4.04 -16.80
N ILE A 37 2.78 2.76 -16.53
CA ILE A 37 1.90 1.69 -17.00
C ILE A 37 0.51 2.17 -16.55
N GLN A 38 -0.39 2.49 -17.49
CA GLN A 38 -1.73 3.00 -17.20
C GLN A 38 -2.32 2.21 -16.02
N GLN A 39 -2.37 2.83 -14.85
CA GLN A 39 -2.99 2.21 -13.69
C GLN A 39 -4.49 2.12 -13.96
N PRO A 40 -5.13 0.99 -13.65
CA PRO A 40 -6.57 0.89 -13.81
C PRO A 40 -7.27 1.95 -12.94
N ASP A 41 -8.45 2.36 -13.38
CA ASP A 41 -9.31 3.19 -12.54
C ASP A 41 -9.78 2.37 -11.33
N GLU A 42 -9.13 2.60 -10.19
CA GLU A 42 -9.39 1.92 -8.93
C GLU A 42 -10.85 2.03 -8.49
N SER A 43 -11.57 3.10 -8.86
CA SER A 43 -12.97 3.26 -8.47
C SER A 43 -13.91 2.25 -9.14
N ALA A 44 -13.49 1.67 -10.25
CA ALA A 44 -14.22 0.63 -10.97
C ALA A 44 -13.89 -0.79 -10.47
N LEU A 45 -12.84 -0.96 -9.66
CA LEU A 45 -12.35 -2.25 -9.16
C LEU A 45 -12.89 -2.53 -7.75
N LEU A 46 -13.18 -3.80 -7.46
CA LEU A 46 -13.62 -4.23 -6.13
C LEU A 46 -12.46 -4.62 -5.21
N GLU A 47 -11.41 -5.21 -5.78
CA GLU A 47 -10.15 -5.52 -5.11
C GLU A 47 -9.09 -4.49 -5.49
N HIS A 48 -8.24 -4.12 -4.53
CA HIS A 48 -7.20 -3.07 -4.68
C HIS A 48 -5.78 -3.61 -4.38
N GLY A 49 -5.60 -4.92 -4.58
CA GLY A 49 -4.34 -5.58 -4.29
C GLY A 49 -3.30 -5.33 -5.38
N HIS A 50 -2.02 -5.38 -5.02
CA HIS A 50 -0.93 -5.37 -5.99
C HIS A 50 0.08 -6.48 -5.70
N TYR A 51 0.80 -6.90 -6.73
CA TYR A 51 1.94 -7.79 -6.61
C TYR A 51 3.12 -7.29 -7.44
N ARG A 52 4.32 -7.76 -7.12
CA ARG A 52 5.50 -7.49 -7.94
C ARG A 52 5.72 -8.65 -8.91
N ASN A 53 5.75 -8.39 -10.21
CA ASN A 53 6.07 -9.41 -11.20
C ASN A 53 7.58 -9.71 -11.23
N THR A 54 7.98 -10.66 -12.07
CA THR A 54 9.38 -11.07 -12.24
C THR A 54 10.27 -9.96 -12.80
N ASP A 55 9.71 -9.01 -13.56
CA ASP A 55 10.43 -7.84 -14.07
C ASP A 55 10.63 -6.74 -13.00
N GLY A 56 10.06 -6.92 -11.80
CA GLY A 56 10.11 -5.92 -10.74
C GLY A 56 8.99 -4.86 -10.81
N ASN A 57 8.07 -4.98 -11.77
CA ASN A 57 6.94 -4.07 -11.94
C ASN A 57 5.86 -4.35 -10.89
N SER A 58 5.27 -3.28 -10.35
CA SER A 58 4.10 -3.36 -9.45
C SER A 58 2.84 -3.42 -10.30
N ILE A 59 2.18 -4.57 -10.29
CA ILE A 59 1.01 -4.87 -11.11
C ILE A 59 -0.21 -4.98 -10.20
N HIS A 60 -1.36 -4.52 -10.66
CA HIS A 60 -2.62 -4.75 -9.96
C HIS A 60 -2.95 -6.25 -9.96
N SER A 61 -3.30 -6.80 -8.81
CA SER A 61 -3.76 -8.19 -8.68
C SER A 61 -5.07 -8.38 -9.47
N PRO A 62 -5.45 -9.61 -9.87
CA PRO A 62 -6.74 -9.81 -10.51
C PRO A 62 -7.89 -9.23 -9.69
N ALA A 63 -8.78 -8.48 -10.33
CA ALA A 63 -9.88 -7.78 -9.68
C ALA A 63 -11.15 -7.86 -10.49
N HIS A 64 -12.27 -7.99 -9.81
CA HIS A 64 -13.60 -7.85 -10.37
C HIS A 64 -13.91 -6.37 -10.58
N THR A 65 -14.75 -6.10 -11.58
CA THR A 65 -15.30 -4.77 -11.80
C THR A 65 -16.76 -4.71 -11.38
N SER A 66 -17.19 -3.56 -10.87
CA SER A 66 -18.59 -3.33 -10.50
C SER A 66 -19.56 -3.44 -11.69
N SER A 67 -19.08 -3.11 -12.90
CA SER A 67 -19.85 -3.21 -14.15
C SER A 67 -19.70 -4.57 -14.87
N ASN A 68 -18.80 -5.44 -14.39
CA ASN A 68 -18.41 -6.69 -15.07
C ASN A 68 -17.83 -6.48 -16.49
N GLN A 69 -17.44 -5.24 -16.82
CA GLN A 69 -16.74 -4.87 -18.06
C GLN A 69 -15.24 -4.82 -17.82
N ALA A 70 -14.46 -5.00 -18.89
CA ALA A 70 -13.01 -4.92 -18.81
C ALA A 70 -12.57 -3.49 -18.43
N PRO A 71 -11.82 -3.32 -17.34
CA PRO A 71 -11.25 -2.03 -16.99
C PRO A 71 -10.06 -1.71 -17.90
N VAL A 72 -9.70 -0.43 -18.00
CA VAL A 72 -8.51 -0.01 -18.76
C VAL A 72 -7.27 -0.69 -18.17
N GLY A 73 -6.43 -1.22 -19.05
CA GLY A 73 -5.17 -1.89 -18.66
C GLY A 73 -5.31 -3.37 -18.31
N ALA A 74 -6.53 -3.92 -18.25
CA ALA A 74 -6.70 -5.37 -18.14
C ALA A 74 -6.22 -6.07 -19.42
N THR A 75 -5.50 -7.18 -19.25
CA THR A 75 -4.92 -7.97 -20.34
C THR A 75 -5.61 -9.32 -20.53
N ALA A 76 -6.38 -9.77 -19.53
CA ALA A 76 -7.13 -11.02 -19.60
C ALA A 76 -8.38 -11.00 -18.70
N LYS A 77 -9.38 -11.80 -19.08
CA LYS A 77 -10.47 -12.21 -18.20
C LYS A 77 -10.20 -13.62 -17.66
N CYS A 78 -10.32 -13.78 -16.34
CA CYS A 78 -10.15 -15.05 -15.64
C CYS A 78 -11.46 -15.83 -15.54
N GLY A 79 -11.37 -17.12 -15.23
CA GLY A 79 -12.52 -18.03 -15.10
C GLY A 79 -13.46 -17.72 -13.93
N ASP A 80 -12.96 -17.10 -12.86
CA ASP A 80 -13.78 -16.61 -11.76
C ASP A 80 -14.51 -15.28 -12.07
N GLY A 81 -14.23 -14.66 -13.22
CA GLY A 81 -14.82 -13.40 -13.66
C GLY A 81 -13.95 -12.16 -13.35
N SER A 82 -12.84 -12.32 -12.63
CA SER A 82 -11.88 -11.24 -12.40
C SER A 82 -11.11 -10.88 -13.67
N PHE A 83 -10.56 -9.67 -13.72
CA PHE A 83 -9.71 -9.18 -14.79
C PHE A 83 -8.25 -9.13 -14.32
N SER A 84 -7.36 -9.74 -15.09
CA SER A 84 -5.91 -9.73 -14.82
C SER A 84 -5.23 -8.55 -15.50
N PHE A 85 -4.21 -8.02 -14.84
CA PHE A 85 -3.34 -6.95 -15.36
C PHE A 85 -1.92 -7.48 -15.64
N SER A 86 -1.75 -8.81 -15.70
CA SER A 86 -0.45 -9.44 -15.89
C SER A 86 0.17 -9.02 -17.23
N GLN A 87 1.47 -8.72 -17.21
CA GLN A 87 2.28 -8.41 -18.40
C GLN A 87 2.84 -9.66 -19.08
N HIS A 88 2.64 -10.84 -18.48
CA HIS A 88 3.11 -12.12 -19.01
C HIS A 88 1.95 -13.07 -19.19
N HIS A 89 2.06 -14.00 -20.14
CA HIS A 89 1.05 -15.06 -20.31
C HIS A 89 1.25 -16.23 -19.34
N GLY A 90 2.49 -16.49 -18.91
CA GLY A 90 2.83 -17.61 -18.05
C GLY A 90 2.19 -17.48 -16.66
N GLY A 91 1.30 -18.42 -16.31
CA GLY A 91 0.66 -18.48 -15.00
C GLY A 91 -0.50 -17.49 -14.79
N THR A 92 -0.88 -16.71 -15.80
CA THR A 92 -2.02 -15.78 -15.73
C THR A 92 -3.30 -16.52 -15.41
N CYS A 93 -4.07 -15.96 -14.47
CA CYS A 93 -5.31 -16.54 -13.95
C CYS A 93 -5.18 -17.97 -13.39
N SER A 94 -3.98 -18.50 -13.12
CA SER A 94 -3.79 -19.88 -12.61
C SER A 94 -4.54 -20.15 -11.30
N ARG A 95 -4.68 -19.13 -10.45
CA ARG A 95 -5.44 -19.18 -9.19
C ARG A 95 -6.91 -18.80 -9.34
N HIS A 96 -7.31 -18.37 -10.53
CA HIS A 96 -8.60 -17.76 -10.86
C HIS A 96 -9.33 -18.54 -11.97
N GLY A 97 -9.09 -19.86 -12.05
CA GLY A 97 -9.77 -20.74 -13.01
C GLY A 97 -9.23 -20.72 -14.44
N GLY A 98 -8.03 -20.15 -14.66
CA GLY A 98 -7.42 -20.02 -15.98
C GLY A 98 -7.95 -18.82 -16.76
N VAL A 99 -7.33 -18.54 -17.91
CA VAL A 99 -7.74 -17.45 -18.79
C VAL A 99 -8.89 -17.90 -19.68
N VAL A 100 -10.00 -17.16 -19.66
CA VAL A 100 -11.14 -17.42 -20.56
C VAL A 100 -11.08 -16.57 -21.82
N SER A 101 -10.47 -15.38 -21.73
CA SER A 101 -10.22 -14.51 -22.89
C SER A 101 -9.00 -13.62 -22.63
N TRP A 102 -8.17 -13.46 -23.64
CA TRP A 102 -7.19 -12.36 -23.70
C TRP A 102 -7.89 -11.09 -24.23
N LEU A 103 -7.42 -9.91 -23.80
CA LEU A 103 -8.02 -8.60 -24.10
C LEU A 103 -7.05 -7.70 -24.88
#